data_AF-A0AAN8WLL9-F1
#
_entry.id   AF-A0AAN8WLL9-F1
#
_cell.length_a   1.000
_cell.length_b   1.000
_cell.length_c   1.000
_cell.angle_alpha   90.00
_cell.angle_beta   90.00
_cell.angle_gamma   90.00
#
_symmetry.space_group_name_H-M   'P 1'
#
loop_
_entity.id
_entity.type
_entity.pdbx_description
1 polymer ?
#
loop_
_entity_poly.entity_id
_entity_poly.type
_entity_poly.pdbx_seq_one_letter_code
_entity_poly.pdbx_strand_id
1 'polypeptide(L)'
;CLAVYQALHTPVDKLDSVKFVEALITKMKDIETPTEDEILDEGEDPYVYVNRLEKVLGLMEQGNSVDNDRVEEELGVYVSAHWSVPTAIYAFIRATNSIPDIECDNPFMRSIHYAVSLGGDTDTIASMAGSISGAYYGMPYVPEDMKRHCEALADAVSQADQLFALTHPEVRVS
;
A
#
# COMPACT_ATOMS: atom_id res chain seq x y z
N CYS A 1 -5.19 -5.88 6.90
CA CYS A 1 -4.17 -5.62 5.86
C CYS A 1 -2.81 -5.40 6.53
N LEU A 2 -1.79 -6.24 6.24
CA LEU A 2 -0.47 -6.20 6.90
C LEU A 2 0.29 -4.89 6.63
N ALA A 3 0.24 -4.38 5.39
CA ALA A 3 0.91 -3.13 5.02
C ALA A 3 0.31 -1.92 5.74
N VAL A 4 -1.02 -1.82 5.83
CA VAL A 4 -1.71 -0.76 6.58
C VAL A 4 -1.35 -0.81 8.07
N TYR A 5 -1.37 -2.01 8.67
CA TYR A 5 -0.98 -2.18 10.08
C TYR A 5 0.47 -1.71 10.30
N GLN A 6 1.39 -2.14 9.46
CA GLN A 6 2.80 -1.76 9.58
C GLN A 6 3.01 -0.26 9.37
N ALA A 7 2.32 0.35 8.41
CA ALA A 7 2.33 1.79 8.15
C ALA A 7 1.86 2.57 9.38
N LEU A 8 0.74 2.17 10.00
CA LEU A 8 0.19 2.80 11.20
C LEU A 8 1.17 2.77 12.40
N HIS A 9 1.96 1.70 12.53
CA HIS A 9 2.92 1.53 13.63
C HIS A 9 4.33 2.07 13.28
N THR A 10 4.50 2.65 12.10
CA THR A 10 5.76 3.31 11.70
C THR A 10 5.64 4.80 12.00
N PRO A 11 6.49 5.38 12.87
CA PRO A 11 6.46 6.81 13.10
C PRO A 11 6.74 7.57 11.81
N VAL A 12 6.01 8.68 11.62
CA VAL A 12 6.28 9.63 10.53
C VAL A 12 7.75 10.08 10.61
N ASP A 13 8.38 10.25 9.45
CA ASP A 13 9.81 10.56 9.26
C ASP A 13 10.79 9.44 9.64
N LYS A 14 10.31 8.25 10.02
CA LYS A 14 11.16 7.07 10.33
C LYS A 14 10.93 5.88 9.42
N LEU A 15 10.22 6.05 8.31
CA LEU A 15 10.05 4.99 7.33
C LEU A 15 11.37 4.66 6.65
N ASP A 16 11.86 3.46 6.93
CA ASP A 16 12.85 2.78 6.10
C ASP A 16 12.10 1.93 5.08
N SER A 17 12.02 2.43 3.85
CA SER A 17 11.22 1.80 2.79
C SER A 17 11.66 0.36 2.49
N VAL A 18 12.97 0.08 2.53
CA VAL A 18 13.50 -1.26 2.24
C VAL A 18 13.08 -2.20 3.36
N LYS A 19 13.36 -1.84 4.62
CA LYS A 19 12.95 -2.67 5.77
C LYS A 19 11.45 -2.84 5.86
N PHE A 20 10.68 -1.86 5.41
CA PHE A 20 9.23 -1.96 5.35
C PHE A 20 8.80 -3.13 4.45
N VAL A 21 9.35 -3.20 3.24
CA VAL A 21 9.03 -4.27 2.29
C VAL A 21 9.63 -5.62 2.72
N GLU A 22 10.86 -5.65 3.24
CA GLU A 22 11.48 -6.86 3.79
C GLU A 22 10.67 -7.48 4.94
N ALA A 23 10.09 -6.66 5.81
CA ALA A 23 9.23 -7.13 6.88
C ALA A 23 7.91 -7.72 6.35
N LEU A 24 7.39 -7.21 5.22
CA LEU A 24 6.24 -7.81 4.54
C LEU A 24 6.61 -9.15 3.88
N ILE A 25 7.76 -9.21 3.21
CA ILE A 25 8.29 -10.46 2.62
C ILE A 25 8.41 -11.54 3.69
N THR A 26 9.02 -11.21 4.83
CA THR A 26 9.21 -12.14 5.95
C THR A 26 7.88 -12.71 6.43
N LYS A 27 6.88 -11.85 6.66
CA LYS A 27 5.54 -12.28 7.11
C LYS A 27 4.81 -13.08 6.04
N MET A 28 4.91 -12.68 4.77
CA MET A 28 4.26 -13.39 3.67
C MET A 28 4.88 -14.76 3.44
N LYS A 29 6.19 -14.91 3.62
CA LYS A 29 6.86 -16.20 3.54
C LYS A 29 6.30 -17.19 4.56
N ASP A 30 6.05 -16.76 5.79
CA ASP A 30 5.43 -17.62 6.80
C ASP A 30 3.97 -18.00 6.44
N ILE A 31 3.25 -17.10 5.76
CA ILE A 31 1.85 -17.31 5.34
C ILE A 31 1.75 -18.21 4.10
N GLU A 32 2.66 -18.04 3.16
CA GLU A 32 2.69 -18.73 1.86
C GLU A 32 3.41 -20.08 1.92
N THR A 33 4.13 -20.38 3.01
CA THR A 33 4.75 -21.70 3.19
C THR A 33 3.65 -22.76 3.26
N PRO A 34 3.60 -23.71 2.29
CA PRO A 34 2.56 -24.73 2.27
C PRO A 34 2.61 -25.58 3.54
N THR A 35 1.43 -25.99 4.02
CA THR A 35 1.37 -26.96 5.11
C THR A 35 1.66 -28.38 4.60
N GLU A 36 2.03 -29.31 5.50
CA GLU A 36 2.37 -30.70 5.12
C GLU A 36 1.23 -31.42 4.36
N ASP A 37 -0.01 -31.00 4.59
CA ASP A 37 -1.22 -31.59 3.98
C ASP A 37 -1.65 -30.89 2.68
N GLU A 38 -0.99 -29.79 2.29
CA GLU A 38 -1.37 -28.96 1.16
C GLU A 38 -0.72 -29.46 -0.13
N ILE A 39 -1.56 -29.90 -1.07
CA ILE A 39 -1.12 -30.37 -2.39
C ILE A 39 -1.29 -29.22 -3.38
N LEU A 40 -0.18 -28.70 -3.86
CA LEU A 40 -0.14 -27.68 -4.91
C LEU A 40 -0.35 -28.31 -6.28
N ASP A 41 -1.03 -27.59 -7.17
CA ASP A 41 -1.17 -28.00 -8.56
C ASP A 41 0.19 -27.95 -9.29
N GLU A 42 0.35 -28.75 -10.34
CA GLU A 42 1.60 -28.79 -11.12
C GLU A 42 1.89 -27.41 -11.75
N GLY A 43 2.98 -26.77 -11.31
CA GLY A 43 3.38 -25.43 -11.76
C GLY A 43 2.81 -24.29 -10.92
N GLU A 44 2.07 -24.59 -9.85
CA GLU A 44 1.65 -23.59 -8.87
C GLU A 44 2.86 -23.18 -8.00
N ASP A 45 3.15 -21.88 -8.02
CA ASP A 45 4.16 -21.27 -7.16
C ASP A 45 3.49 -20.84 -5.85
N PRO A 46 3.85 -21.42 -4.69
CA PRO A 46 3.22 -21.06 -3.44
C PRO A 46 3.61 -19.66 -2.95
N TYR A 47 4.70 -19.09 -3.45
CA TYR A 47 5.30 -17.83 -2.94
C TYR A 47 4.96 -16.61 -3.82
N VAL A 48 3.74 -16.55 -4.38
CA VAL A 48 3.34 -15.53 -5.35
C VAL A 48 3.56 -14.10 -4.84
N TYR A 49 3.18 -13.81 -3.60
CA TYR A 49 3.32 -12.48 -3.01
C TYR A 49 4.76 -12.21 -2.58
N VAL A 50 5.48 -13.18 -2.01
CA VAL A 50 6.92 -13.05 -1.72
C VAL A 50 7.69 -12.66 -2.98
N ASN A 51 7.52 -13.40 -4.07
CA ASN A 51 8.23 -13.16 -5.33
C ASN A 51 7.93 -11.78 -5.91
N ARG A 52 6.69 -11.28 -5.74
CA ARG A 52 6.33 -9.92 -6.17
C ARG A 52 6.85 -8.83 -5.27
N LEU A 53 6.88 -9.05 -3.95
CA LEU A 53 7.46 -8.09 -3.02
C LEU A 53 8.98 -7.98 -3.21
N GLU A 54 9.66 -9.07 -3.63
CA GLU A 54 11.06 -9.00 -4.06
C GLU A 54 11.23 -8.13 -5.32
N LYS A 55 10.30 -8.21 -6.29
CA LYS A 55 10.29 -7.28 -7.44
C LYS A 55 10.07 -5.83 -7.01
N VAL A 56 9.24 -5.58 -5.99
CA VAL A 56 9.07 -4.23 -5.41
C VAL A 56 10.42 -3.69 -4.94
N LEU A 57 11.24 -4.49 -4.24
CA LEU A 57 12.59 -4.09 -3.83
C LEU A 57 13.47 -3.76 -5.05
N GLY A 58 13.46 -4.62 -6.08
CA GLY A 58 14.23 -4.40 -7.31
C GLY A 58 13.83 -3.12 -8.07
N LEU A 59 12.55 -2.75 -8.07
CA LEU A 59 12.09 -1.48 -8.64
C LEU A 59 12.49 -0.28 -7.78
N MET A 60 12.48 -0.42 -6.45
CA MET A 60 12.90 0.65 -5.54
C MET A 60 14.36 1.04 -5.73
N GLU A 61 15.25 0.07 -6.00
CA GLU A 61 16.68 0.33 -6.26
C GLU A 61 16.91 1.21 -7.49
N GLN A 62 16.01 1.13 -8.47
CA GLN A 62 16.07 1.88 -9.73
C GLN A 62 15.48 3.29 -9.61
N GLY A 63 14.56 3.51 -8.66
CA GLY A 63 14.05 4.85 -8.33
C GLY A 63 13.40 5.59 -9.51
N ASN A 64 13.99 6.71 -9.92
CA ASN A 64 13.46 7.55 -11.00
C ASN A 64 13.66 6.97 -12.41
N SER A 65 14.47 5.92 -12.58
CA SER A 65 14.65 5.29 -13.90
C SER A 65 13.57 4.28 -14.26
N VAL A 66 12.66 3.98 -13.32
CA VAL A 66 11.54 3.06 -13.54
C VAL A 66 10.40 3.78 -14.25
N ASP A 67 9.99 3.28 -15.42
CA ASP A 67 8.79 3.71 -16.13
C ASP A 67 7.55 2.89 -15.73
N ASN A 68 6.37 3.37 -16.12
CA ASN A 68 5.11 2.72 -15.76
C ASN A 68 4.93 1.35 -16.43
N ASP A 69 5.42 1.17 -17.66
CA ASP A 69 5.36 -0.10 -18.39
C ASP A 69 6.11 -1.20 -17.63
N ARG A 70 7.29 -0.87 -17.07
CA ARG A 70 8.05 -1.81 -16.25
C ARG A 70 7.34 -2.19 -14.95
N VAL A 71 6.63 -1.24 -14.34
CA VAL A 71 5.83 -1.51 -13.13
C VAL A 71 4.66 -2.43 -13.45
N GLU A 72 3.95 -2.19 -14.56
CA GLU A 72 2.88 -3.07 -15.03
C GLU A 72 3.39 -4.48 -15.31
N GLU A 73 4.51 -4.62 -16.04
CA GLU A 73 5.11 -5.91 -16.38
C GLU A 73 5.47 -6.71 -15.12
N GLU A 74 6.09 -6.06 -14.14
CA GLU A 74 6.65 -6.74 -12.97
C GLU A 74 5.60 -7.00 -11.87
N LEU A 75 4.75 -6.02 -11.58
CA LEU A 75 3.83 -6.02 -10.45
C LEU A 75 2.35 -6.18 -10.85
N GLY A 76 1.98 -5.70 -12.04
CA GLY A 76 0.61 -5.68 -12.55
C GLY A 76 -0.17 -4.41 -12.23
N VAL A 77 -1.30 -4.27 -12.91
CA VAL A 77 -2.31 -3.24 -12.65
C VAL A 77 -3.73 -3.81 -12.75
N TYR A 78 -3.90 -5.10 -12.42
CA TYR A 78 -5.11 -5.86 -12.72
C TYR A 78 -5.91 -6.23 -11.48
N VAL A 79 -7.18 -6.60 -11.67
CA VAL A 79 -8.17 -6.86 -10.60
C VAL A 79 -7.76 -7.97 -9.62
N SER A 80 -6.92 -8.92 -10.05
CA SER A 80 -6.47 -10.00 -9.16
C SER A 80 -5.53 -9.47 -8.09
N ALA A 81 -5.72 -9.87 -6.83
CA ALA A 81 -4.97 -9.33 -5.69
C ALA A 81 -3.44 -9.44 -5.84
N HIS A 82 -2.92 -10.53 -6.38
CA HIS A 82 -1.48 -10.68 -6.66
C HIS A 82 -0.97 -9.73 -7.76
N TRP A 83 -1.84 -9.19 -8.61
CA TRP A 83 -1.51 -8.20 -9.65
C TRP A 83 -1.91 -6.76 -9.30
N SER A 84 -2.37 -6.48 -8.08
CA SER A 84 -2.74 -5.13 -7.63
C SER A 84 -2.18 -4.76 -6.26
N VAL A 85 -2.12 -5.69 -5.31
CA VAL A 85 -1.62 -5.43 -3.94
C VAL A 85 -0.14 -5.02 -3.94
N PRO A 86 0.79 -5.72 -4.62
CA PRO A 86 2.19 -5.31 -4.66
C PRO A 86 2.37 -3.93 -5.30
N THR A 87 1.57 -3.62 -6.33
CA THR A 87 1.56 -2.33 -7.02
C THR A 87 1.12 -1.20 -6.10
N ALA A 88 0.08 -1.41 -5.28
CA ALA A 88 -0.35 -0.43 -4.29
C ALA A 88 0.71 -0.16 -3.22
N ILE A 89 1.41 -1.20 -2.76
CA ILE A 89 2.54 -1.09 -1.82
C ILE A 89 3.67 -0.29 -2.47
N TYR A 90 4.05 -0.63 -3.70
CA TYR A 90 5.07 0.08 -4.45
C TYR A 90 4.67 1.54 -4.66
N ALA A 91 3.42 1.84 -5.00
CA ALA A 91 2.96 3.22 -5.20
C ALA A 91 3.08 4.08 -3.93
N PHE A 92 2.73 3.52 -2.77
CA PHE A 92 2.97 4.16 -1.47
C PHE A 92 4.47 4.44 -1.23
N ILE A 93 5.32 3.43 -1.38
CA ILE A 93 6.76 3.55 -1.13
C ILE A 93 7.41 4.53 -2.12
N ARG A 94 7.06 4.43 -3.41
CA ARG A 94 7.61 5.27 -4.47
C ARG A 94 7.30 6.76 -4.26
N ALA A 95 6.12 7.05 -3.72
CA ALA A 95 5.65 8.39 -3.42
C ALA A 95 6.25 9.00 -2.14
N THR A 96 7.04 8.26 -1.36
CA THR A 96 7.85 8.85 -0.27
C THR A 96 8.89 9.84 -0.82
N ASN A 97 9.32 9.63 -2.06
CA ASN A 97 10.19 10.51 -2.81
C ASN A 97 9.42 11.23 -3.93
N SER A 98 10.03 12.25 -4.54
CA SER A 98 9.50 12.88 -5.75
C SER A 98 9.40 11.87 -6.89
N ILE A 99 8.36 11.96 -7.70
CA ILE A 99 8.17 11.14 -8.90
C ILE A 99 8.19 12.08 -10.11
N PRO A 100 8.98 11.80 -11.16
CA PRO A 100 8.91 12.54 -12.42
C PRO A 100 7.45 12.66 -12.90
N ASP A 101 7.11 13.79 -13.50
CA ASP A 101 5.79 14.08 -14.08
C ASP A 101 4.61 14.13 -13.10
N ILE A 102 4.85 14.01 -11.79
CA ILE A 102 3.84 14.22 -10.73
C ILE A 102 4.24 15.41 -9.86
N GLU A 103 3.71 16.58 -10.21
CA GLU A 103 3.85 17.82 -9.45
C GLU A 103 2.90 17.83 -8.24
N CYS A 104 3.34 17.21 -7.15
CA CYS A 104 2.57 17.19 -5.91
C CYS A 104 3.51 17.10 -4.71
N ASP A 105 3.53 18.10 -3.83
CA ASP A 105 4.38 18.10 -2.64
C ASP A 105 3.84 17.15 -1.54
N ASN A 106 2.52 16.99 -1.48
CA ASN A 106 1.88 16.14 -0.50
C ASN A 106 2.10 14.65 -0.83
N PRO A 107 2.89 13.89 -0.04
CA PRO A 107 3.20 12.50 -0.34
C PRO A 107 1.96 11.58 -0.31
N PHE A 108 0.94 11.90 0.48
CA PHE A 108 -0.34 11.19 0.45
C PHE A 108 -0.99 11.29 -0.93
N MET A 109 -1.13 12.51 -1.44
CA MET A 109 -1.70 12.74 -2.76
C MET A 109 -0.83 12.18 -3.88
N ARG A 110 0.49 12.33 -3.77
CA ARG A 110 1.45 11.76 -4.73
C ARG A 110 1.31 10.23 -4.83
N SER A 111 1.03 9.53 -3.73
CA SER A 111 0.78 8.08 -3.76
C SER A 111 -0.48 7.69 -4.54
N ILE A 112 -1.56 8.49 -4.40
CA ILE A 112 -2.82 8.28 -5.13
C ILE A 112 -2.64 8.64 -6.61
N HIS A 113 -2.04 9.79 -6.92
CA HIS A 113 -1.78 10.21 -8.29
C HIS A 113 -0.90 9.21 -9.04
N TYR A 114 0.14 8.69 -8.39
CA TYR A 114 0.99 7.69 -9.01
C TYR A 114 0.24 6.39 -9.28
N ALA A 115 -0.52 5.88 -8.29
CA ALA A 115 -1.35 4.70 -8.49
C ALA A 115 -2.34 4.85 -9.66
N VAL A 116 -2.98 6.01 -9.79
CA VAL A 116 -3.87 6.30 -10.94
C VAL A 116 -3.10 6.37 -12.26
N SER A 117 -1.88 6.93 -12.26
CA SER A 117 -1.06 7.05 -13.47
C SER A 117 -0.59 5.71 -14.06
N LEU A 118 -0.61 4.63 -13.26
CA LEU A 118 -0.26 3.28 -13.70
C LEU A 118 -1.37 2.64 -14.57
N GLY A 119 -2.60 3.18 -14.55
CA GLY A 119 -3.70 2.63 -15.34
C GLY A 119 -4.29 1.32 -14.76
N GLY A 120 -5.07 0.61 -15.58
CA GLY A 120 -5.72 -0.65 -15.17
C GLY A 120 -6.81 -0.46 -14.11
N ASP A 121 -6.75 -1.27 -13.05
CA ASP A 121 -7.65 -1.28 -11.88
C ASP A 121 -7.32 -0.13 -10.90
N THR A 122 -7.37 1.09 -11.44
CA THR A 122 -6.88 2.31 -10.77
C THR A 122 -7.60 2.62 -9.46
N ASP A 123 -8.91 2.39 -9.37
CA ASP A 123 -9.71 2.66 -8.18
C ASP A 123 -9.30 1.76 -7.02
N THR A 124 -9.15 0.46 -7.27
CA THR A 124 -8.72 -0.52 -6.27
C THR A 124 -7.28 -0.25 -5.81
N ILE A 125 -6.35 -0.05 -6.75
CA ILE A 125 -4.93 0.20 -6.44
C ILE A 125 -4.76 1.53 -5.69
N ALA A 126 -5.41 2.61 -6.15
CA ALA A 126 -5.34 3.91 -5.50
C ALA A 126 -6.00 3.89 -4.11
N SER A 127 -7.10 3.15 -3.93
CA SER A 127 -7.73 2.95 -2.63
C SER A 127 -6.81 2.22 -1.64
N MET A 128 -6.13 1.15 -2.07
CA MET A 128 -5.16 0.45 -1.24
C MET A 128 -3.93 1.30 -0.92
N ALA A 129 -3.35 1.98 -1.92
CA ALA A 129 -2.20 2.86 -1.73
C ALA A 129 -2.55 4.03 -0.80
N GLY A 130 -3.72 4.65 -0.99
CA GLY A 130 -4.26 5.70 -0.13
C GLY A 130 -4.53 5.21 1.29
N SER A 131 -4.99 3.97 1.47
CA SER A 131 -5.17 3.38 2.81
C SER A 131 -3.84 3.19 3.55
N ILE A 132 -2.80 2.70 2.87
CA ILE A 132 -1.46 2.53 3.46
C ILE A 132 -0.85 3.90 3.78
N SER A 133 -0.93 4.82 2.81
CA SER A 133 -0.39 6.17 2.91
C SER A 133 -1.10 7.00 3.98
N GLY A 134 -2.43 6.91 4.06
CA GLY A 134 -3.24 7.56 5.09
C GLY A 134 -2.98 7.01 6.49
N ALA A 135 -2.74 5.70 6.63
CA ALA A 135 -2.33 5.11 7.90
C ALA A 135 -0.95 5.59 8.36
N TYR A 136 -0.02 5.82 7.42
CA TYR A 136 1.32 6.32 7.73
C TYR A 136 1.34 7.82 8.05
N TYR A 137 0.78 8.66 7.17
CA TYR A 137 0.85 10.12 7.30
C TYR A 137 -0.24 10.72 8.21
N GLY A 138 -1.38 10.02 8.33
CA GLY A 138 -2.52 10.47 9.12
C GLY A 138 -3.37 11.56 8.48
N MET A 139 -4.42 11.94 9.21
CA MET A 139 -5.46 12.89 8.78
C MET A 139 -4.96 14.27 8.31
N PRO A 140 -3.87 14.85 8.86
CA PRO A 140 -3.36 16.16 8.41
C PRO A 140 -2.90 16.18 6.95
N TYR A 141 -2.54 15.03 6.36
CA TYR A 141 -2.08 14.93 4.97
C TYR A 141 -3.22 14.69 3.97
N VAL A 142 -4.45 14.44 4.43
CA VAL A 142 -5.60 14.30 3.52
C VAL A 142 -6.13 15.69 3.18
N PRO A 143 -6.15 16.12 1.90
CA PRO A 143 -6.61 17.46 1.53
C PRO A 143 -8.09 17.69 1.86
N GLU A 144 -8.42 18.91 2.27
CA GLU A 144 -9.81 19.30 2.55
C GLU A 144 -10.70 19.19 1.32
N ASP A 145 -10.17 19.45 0.13
CA ASP A 145 -10.96 19.31 -1.11
C ASP A 145 -11.36 17.85 -1.36
N MET A 146 -10.49 16.87 -1.08
CA MET A 146 -10.89 15.46 -1.17
C MET A 146 -11.98 15.12 -0.16
N LYS A 147 -11.82 15.57 1.09
CA LYS A 147 -12.83 15.39 2.14
C LYS A 147 -14.20 15.90 1.69
N ARG A 148 -14.26 17.07 1.05
CA ARG A 148 -15.52 17.69 0.60
C ARG A 148 -16.19 16.95 -0.56
N HIS A 149 -15.41 16.34 -1.45
CA HIS A 149 -15.94 15.73 -2.68
C HIS A 149 -16.12 14.21 -2.58
N CYS A 150 -15.55 13.55 -1.57
CA CYS A 150 -15.79 12.13 -1.32
C CYS A 150 -17.18 11.93 -0.69
N GLU A 151 -17.99 11.10 -1.34
CA GLU A 151 -19.26 10.63 -0.78
C GLU A 151 -19.02 9.91 0.57
N ALA A 152 -19.98 10.01 1.49
CA ALA A 152 -19.98 9.31 2.77
C ALA A 152 -18.76 9.59 3.68
N LEU A 153 -18.08 10.75 3.54
CA LEU A 153 -16.98 11.12 4.45
C LEU A 153 -17.39 11.03 5.93
N ALA A 154 -18.57 11.54 6.28
CA ALA A 154 -19.04 11.53 7.66
C ALA A 154 -19.14 10.11 8.22
N ASP A 155 -19.60 9.16 7.41
CA ASP A 155 -19.69 7.75 7.78
C ASP A 155 -18.29 7.14 7.90
N ALA A 156 -17.38 7.44 6.97
CA ALA A 156 -16.00 6.97 7.01
C ALA A 156 -15.26 7.45 8.28
N VAL A 157 -15.42 8.72 8.65
CA VAL A 157 -14.85 9.28 9.90
C VAL A 157 -15.46 8.60 11.13
N SER A 158 -16.78 8.46 11.16
CA SER A 158 -17.48 7.77 12.26
C SER A 158 -17.01 6.32 12.43
N GLN A 159 -16.81 5.59 11.32
CA GLN A 159 -16.28 4.23 11.34
C GLN A 159 -14.82 4.19 11.81
N ALA A 160 -13.99 5.15 11.39
CA ALA A 160 -12.61 5.27 11.86
C ALA A 160 -12.55 5.48 13.39
N ASP A 161 -13.40 6.37 13.93
CA ASP A 161 -13.50 6.61 15.37
C ASP A 161 -13.94 5.35 16.13
N GLN A 162 -14.90 4.59 15.58
CA GLN A 162 -15.35 3.33 16.17
C GLN A 162 -14.23 2.27 16.18
N LEU A 163 -13.48 2.14 15.08
CA LEU A 163 -12.32 1.24 15.00
C LEU A 163 -11.22 1.64 15.99
N PHE A 164 -10.95 2.94 16.12
CA PHE A 164 -10.00 3.44 17.11
C PHE A 164 -10.44 3.10 18.53
N ALA A 165 -11.72 3.30 18.85
CA ALA A 165 -12.27 2.99 20.16
C ALA A 165 -12.27 1.49 20.51
N LEU A 166 -12.27 0.59 19.52
CA LEU A 166 -12.14 -0.85 19.72
C LEU A 166 -10.70 -1.26 20.07
N THR A 167 -9.71 -0.50 19.57
CA THR A 167 -8.28 -0.79 19.79
C THR A 167 -7.70 -0.04 20.99
N HIS A 168 -8.38 1.00 21.47
CA HIS A 168 -7.99 1.81 22.62
C HIS A 168 -9.17 1.96 23.60
N PRO A 169 -9.60 0.87 24.27
CA PRO A 169 -10.78 0.87 25.14
C PRO A 169 -10.65 1.85 26.32
N GLU A 170 -9.43 2.18 26.74
CA GLU A 170 -9.16 3.17 27.80
C GLU A 170 -9.49 4.62 27.42
N VAL A 171 -9.62 4.96 26.14
CA VAL A 171 -9.94 6.33 25.67
C VAL A 171 -11.45 6.61 25.75
N ARG A 172 -12.29 5.62 26.10
CA ARG A 172 -13.75 5.76 26.26
C ARG A 172 -14.22 6.49 27.53
N VAL A 173 -13.35 7.20 28.24
CA VAL A 173 -13.75 7.93 29.47
C VAL A 173 -13.32 9.39 29.43
N SER A 174 -14.23 10.24 28.94
CA SER A 174 -14.57 11.55 29.52
C SER A 174 -15.85 12.10 28.88
#